data_AF-A0A931CUT4-F1
#
_entry.id   AF-A0A931CUT4-F1
#
_cell.length_a   1.000
_cell.length_b   1.000
_cell.length_c   1.000
_cell.angle_alpha   90.00
_cell.angle_beta   90.00
_cell.angle_gamma   90.00
#
_symmetry.space_group_name_H-M   'P 1'
#
loop_
_entity.id
_entity.type
_entity.pdbx_description
1 polymer ?
#
loop_
_entity_poly.entity_id
_entity_poly.type
_entity_poly.pdbx_seq_one_letter_code
_entity_poly.pdbx_strand_id
1 'polypeptide(L)' 'KYHDPVTDDLLTQGRETIDPVARADIDRDIEARSTETLPLIPLFYMSVDRVYQPHVRGIQVSALGAHAMPLNQVWLD' A
#
# COMPACT_ATOMS: atom_id res chain seq x y z
N LYS A 1 -12.41 13.54 -13.61
CA LYS A 1 -12.28 12.52 -12.55
C LYS A 1 -12.76 11.20 -13.13
N TYR A 2 -12.07 10.10 -12.87
CA TYR A 2 -12.57 8.77 -13.20
C TYR A 2 -13.79 8.45 -12.32
N HIS A 3 -14.76 7.73 -12.88
CA HIS A 3 -15.99 7.31 -12.20
C HIS A 3 -16.49 6.02 -12.86
N ASP A 4 -16.80 5.03 -12.05
CA ASP A 4 -17.23 3.73 -12.51
C ASP A 4 -18.10 3.08 -11.42
N PRO A 5 -19.43 3.10 -11.57
CA PRO A 5 -20.36 2.73 -10.49
C PRO A 5 -20.07 1.37 -9.86
N VAL A 6 -19.66 0.40 -10.67
CA VAL A 6 -19.34 -0.95 -10.20
C VAL A 6 -18.10 -0.93 -9.30
N THR A 7 -17.04 -0.21 -9.69
CA THR A 7 -15.85 -0.05 -8.85
C THR A 7 -16.18 0.73 -7.57
N ASP A 8 -17.02 1.77 -7.67
CA ASP A 8 -17.44 2.59 -6.52
C ASP A 8 -18.25 1.76 -5.50
N ASP A 9 -19.13 0.87 -5.97
CA ASP A 9 -19.89 -0.06 -5.13
C ASP A 9 -18.96 -1.10 -4.46
N LEU A 10 -18.03 -1.69 -5.23
CA LEU A 10 -17.05 -2.64 -4.70
C LEU A 10 -16.15 -2.00 -3.63
N LEU A 11 -15.69 -0.76 -3.85
CA LEU A 11 -14.91 -0.01 -2.86
C LEU A 11 -15.71 0.20 -1.56
N THR A 12 -17.01 0.46 -1.69
CA THR A 12 -17.91 0.61 -0.53
C THR A 12 -18.03 -0.72 0.21
N GLN A 13 -18.26 -1.82 -0.51
CA GLN A 13 -18.37 -3.17 0.06
C GLN A 13 -17.06 -3.62 0.75
N GLY A 14 -15.91 -3.39 0.12
CA GLY A 14 -14.60 -3.73 0.67
C GLY A 14 -14.33 -3.01 1.99
N ARG A 15 -14.77 -1.74 2.11
CA ARG A 15 -14.63 -0.96 3.35
C ARG A 15 -15.49 -1.52 4.49
N GLU A 16 -16.65 -2.08 4.19
CA GLU A 16 -17.58 -2.65 5.17
C GLU A 16 -17.24 -4.10 5.55
N THR A 17 -16.41 -4.78 4.73
CA THR A 17 -16.04 -6.18 4.93
C THR A 17 -14.97 -6.33 6.01
N ILE A 18 -15.31 -7.04 7.10
CA ILE A 18 -14.42 -7.28 8.25
C ILE A 18 -13.44 -8.42 7.98
N ASP A 19 -13.90 -9.51 7.37
CA ASP A 19 -13.05 -10.66 7.08
C ASP A 19 -11.96 -10.26 6.07
N PRO A 20 -10.67 -10.30 6.45
CA PRO A 20 -9.59 -9.88 5.57
C PRO A 20 -9.47 -10.73 4.30
N VAL A 21 -9.87 -12.00 4.33
CA VAL A 21 -9.82 -12.86 3.14
C VAL A 21 -10.91 -12.44 2.16
N ALA A 22 -12.15 -12.31 2.64
CA ALA A 22 -13.25 -11.81 1.82
C ALA A 22 -12.99 -10.40 1.27
N ARG A 23 -12.38 -9.51 2.07
CA ARG A 23 -12.00 -8.17 1.60
C ARG A 23 -10.93 -8.22 0.51
N ALA A 24 -9.93 -9.09 0.65
CA ALA A 24 -8.87 -9.24 -0.36
C ALA A 24 -9.40 -9.75 -1.71
N ASP A 25 -10.47 -10.54 -1.70
CA ASP A 25 -11.13 -10.96 -2.95
C ASP A 25 -11.86 -9.80 -3.62
N ILE A 26 -12.55 -8.94 -2.86
CA ILE A 26 -13.16 -7.70 -3.36
C ILE A 26 -12.09 -6.76 -3.95
N ASP A 27 -10.96 -6.59 -3.25
CA ASP A 27 -9.84 -5.75 -3.72
C ASP A 27 -9.28 -6.27 -5.07
N ARG A 28 -9.26 -7.59 -5.26
CA ARG A 28 -8.81 -8.22 -6.52
C ARG A 28 -9.79 -7.97 -7.67
N ASP A 29 -11.09 -8.00 -7.40
CA ASP A 29 -12.11 -7.67 -8.40
C ASP A 29 -12.01 -6.20 -8.85
N ILE A 30 -11.73 -5.29 -7.91
CA ILE A 30 -11.46 -3.87 -8.20
C ILE A 30 -10.21 -3.71 -9.07
N GLU A 31 -9.14 -4.44 -8.76
CA GLU A 31 -7.88 -4.39 -9.52
C GLU A 31 -8.06 -4.92 -10.95
N ALA A 32 -8.77 -6.04 -11.11
CA ALA A 32 -9.09 -6.61 -12.42
C ALA A 32 -9.87 -5.60 -13.28
N ARG A 33 -10.92 -5.00 -12.71
CA ARG A 33 -11.74 -3.99 -13.40
C ARG A 33 -10.94 -2.74 -13.74
N SER A 34 -10.09 -2.27 -12.84
CA SER A 34 -9.22 -1.11 -13.09
C SER A 34 -8.18 -1.40 -14.19
N THR A 35 -7.73 -2.64 -14.31
CA THR A 35 -6.83 -3.06 -15.39
C THR A 35 -7.55 -3.07 -16.74
N GLU A 36 -8.84 -3.41 -16.77
CA GLU A 36 -9.67 -3.37 -17.99
C GLU A 36 -10.01 -1.94 -18.43
N THR A 37 -10.34 -1.05 -17.50
CA THR A 37 -10.76 0.33 -17.80
C THR A 37 -9.61 1.31 -17.95
N LEU A 38 -8.39 0.93 -17.53
CA LEU A 38 -7.15 1.71 -17.64
C LEU A 38 -7.28 3.19 -17.19
N PRO A 39 -7.81 3.47 -15.98
CA PRO A 39 -7.96 4.84 -15.49
C PRO A 39 -6.62 5.50 -15.18
N LEU A 40 -5.58 4.69 -14.96
CA LEU A 40 -4.20 5.08 -14.75
C LEU A 40 -3.28 4.02 -15.36
N ILE A 41 -2.07 4.43 -15.76
CA ILE A 41 -1.04 3.52 -16.25
C ILE A 41 0.06 3.45 -15.18
N PRO A 42 0.20 2.32 -14.45
CA PRO A 42 1.29 2.16 -13.49
C PRO A 42 2.62 2.08 -14.26
N LEU A 43 3.57 2.96 -13.94
CA LEU A 43 4.88 3.00 -14.63
C LEU A 43 5.97 2.23 -13.88
N PHE A 44 5.92 2.23 -12.56
CA PHE A 44 6.92 1.60 -11.70
C PHE A 44 6.36 1.30 -10.33
N TYR A 45 6.90 0.26 -9.70
CA TYR A 45 6.77 -0.03 -8.27
C TYR A 45 8.10 0.33 -7.60
N MET A 46 8.05 1.15 -6.56
CA MET A 46 9.26 1.61 -5.87
C MET A 46 9.67 0.62 -4.77
N SER A 47 10.94 0.25 -4.73
CA SER A 47 11.55 -0.37 -3.55
C SER A 47 11.91 0.69 -2.50
N VAL A 48 11.89 0.31 -1.23
CA VAL A 48 12.34 1.16 -0.12
C VAL A 48 13.76 0.79 0.24
N ASP A 49 14.72 1.43 -0.44
CA ASP A 49 16.16 1.22 -0.20
C ASP A 49 16.75 2.42 0.55
N ARG A 50 17.39 2.15 1.70
CA ARG A 50 18.01 3.20 2.54
C ARG A 50 19.33 2.74 3.14
N VAL A 51 20.27 3.68 3.21
CA VAL A 51 21.58 3.51 3.84
C VAL A 51 21.66 4.47 5.03
N TYR A 52 22.21 3.99 6.14
CA TYR A 52 22.36 4.73 7.39
C TYR A 52 23.83 4.80 7.79
N GLN A 53 24.17 5.79 8.62
CA GLN A 53 25.53 5.94 9.12
C GLN A 53 25.96 4.68 9.92
N PRO A 54 27.24 4.28 9.88
CA PRO A 54 27.71 3.04 10.48
C PRO A 54 27.52 2.91 12.00
N HIS A 55 27.31 4.02 12.72
CA HIS A 55 27.06 4.06 14.16
C HIS A 55 25.56 4.15 14.52
N VAL A 56 24.66 4.08 13.54
CA VAL A 56 23.20 4.08 13.76
C VAL A 56 22.72 2.63 13.89
N ARG A 57 21.86 2.38 14.89
CA ARG A 57 21.34 1.06 15.22
C ARG A 57 19.82 1.06 15.36
N GLY A 58 19.24 -0.14 15.39
CA GLY A 58 17.81 -0.34 15.66
C GLY A 58 16.87 0.11 14.55
N ILE A 59 17.40 0.29 13.33
CA ILE A 59 16.62 0.66 12.16
C ILE A 59 15.72 -0.49 11.72
N GLN A 60 14.42 -0.22 11.63
CA GLN A 60 13.43 -1.13 11.05
C GLN A 60 12.79 -0.51 9.81
N VAL A 61 13.06 -1.08 8.63
CA VAL A 61 12.51 -0.59 7.37
C VAL A 61 11.03 -0.94 7.28
N SER A 62 10.21 0.03 6.86
CA SER A 62 8.78 -0.13 6.61
C SER A 62 8.51 -0.15 5.11
N ALA A 63 7.61 -1.03 4.66
CA ALA A 63 7.11 -1.06 3.27
C ALA A 63 6.39 0.25 2.88
N LEU A 64 5.91 1.01 3.86
CA LEU A 64 5.32 2.33 3.65
C LEU A 64 6.38 3.44 3.51
N GLY A 65 7.68 3.12 3.64
CA GLY A 65 8.76 4.09 3.55
C GLY A 65 9.14 4.71 4.90
N ALA A 66 10.16 5.58 4.90
CA ALA A 66 10.76 6.04 6.17
C ALA A 66 9.90 6.95 7.03
N HIS A 67 8.89 7.60 6.46
CA HIS A 67 7.97 8.41 7.25
C HIS A 67 7.12 7.54 8.18
N ALA A 68 7.00 6.24 7.89
CA ALA A 68 6.28 5.27 8.70
C ALA A 68 7.22 4.40 9.56
N MET A 69 8.52 4.70 9.59
CA MET A 69 9.49 3.93 10.39
C MET A 69 9.44 4.35 11.86
N PRO A 70 9.42 3.39 12.81
CA PRO A 70 9.44 3.70 14.23
C PRO A 70 10.81 4.28 14.64
N LEU A 71 10.82 5.50 15.19
CA LEU A 71 12.05 6.18 15.63
C LEU A 71 12.43 5.87 17.08
N ASN A 72 11.48 5.41 17.89
CA ASN A 72 11.71 5.08 19.31
C ASN A 72 12.63 3.86 19.52
N GLN A 73 12.99 3.16 18.45
CA GLN A 73 13.92 2.03 18.48
C GLN A 73 15.29 2.39 17.88
N VAL A 74 15.52 3.64 17.48
CA VAL A 74 16.77 4.07 16.85
C VAL A 74 17.70 4.69 17.89
N TRP A 75 18.97 4.29 17.90
CA TRP A 75 20.01 4.89 18.75
C TRP A 75 21.35 5.01 18.02
N LEU A 76 22.28 5.75 18.64
CA LEU A 76 23.65 5.92 18.19
C LEU A 76 24.59 5.18 19.16
N ASP A 77 25.60 4.51 18.61
CA ASP A 77 26.73 3.97 19.40
C ASP A 77 27.72 5.08 19.80
#